data_AF-A0A009HXX8-F1
#
_entry.id   AF-A0A009HXX8-F1
#
_cell.length_a   1.000
_cell.length_b   1.000
_cell.length_c   1.000
_cell.angle_alpha   90.00
_cell.angle_beta   90.00
_cell.angle_gamma   90.00
#
_symmetry.space_group_name_H-M   'P 1'
#
loop_
_entity.id
_entity.type
_entity.pdbx_description
1 polymer ?
#
loop_
_entity_poly.entity_id
_entity_poly.type
_entity_poly.pdbx_seq_one_letter_code
_entity_poly.pdbx_strand_id
1 'polypeptide(L)'
;EKDYPSNWAAITAIAPKIGCTPETLRVWYQKYLDKQNPVKVQQLSDQERIKQLERENKELQRANEILRKAAAFFAQAELDRPHK
;
A
#
# COMPACT_ATOMS: atom_id res chain seq x y z
N GLU A 1 -13.94 27.30 22.68
CA GLU A 1 -13.51 27.32 21.27
C GLU A 1 -13.41 28.76 20.79
N LYS A 2 -12.38 29.07 19.99
CA LYS A 2 -12.11 30.36 19.31
C LYS A 2 -11.17 31.36 20.02
N ASP A 3 -9.94 30.94 20.36
CA ASP A 3 -8.83 31.91 20.50
C ASP A 3 -8.49 32.60 19.17
N TYR A 4 -8.87 31.99 18.03
CA TYR A 4 -8.63 32.51 16.70
C TYR A 4 -9.90 32.45 15.83
N PRO A 5 -10.14 33.46 14.98
CA PRO A 5 -11.34 33.55 14.14
C PRO A 5 -11.36 32.56 12.96
N SER A 6 -10.22 31.94 12.63
CA SER A 6 -10.11 30.93 11.58
C SER A 6 -8.87 30.05 11.77
N ASN A 7 -8.85 28.88 11.14
CA ASN A 7 -7.66 28.02 11.09
C ASN A 7 -6.46 28.75 10.48
N TRP A 8 -6.69 29.60 9.48
CA TRP A 8 -5.63 30.43 8.90
C TRP A 8 -5.08 31.46 9.89
N ALA A 9 -5.95 32.08 10.69
CA ALA A 9 -5.54 33.00 11.75
C ALA A 9 -4.71 32.28 12.83
N ALA A 10 -5.10 31.07 13.22
CA ALA A 10 -4.34 30.24 14.15
C ALA A 10 -2.97 29.85 13.57
N ILE A 11 -2.93 29.39 12.31
CA ILE A 11 -1.69 29.01 11.62
C ILE A 11 -0.73 30.20 11.52
N THR A 12 -1.24 31.37 11.15
CA THR A 12 -0.43 32.59 11.02
C THR A 12 0.12 33.07 12.37
N ALA A 13 -0.65 32.92 13.45
CA ALA A 13 -0.23 33.30 14.80
C ALA A 13 0.75 32.31 15.43
N ILE A 14 0.68 31.02 15.07
CA ILE A 14 1.48 29.94 15.68
C ILE A 14 2.77 29.69 14.90
N ALA A 15 2.75 29.75 13.57
CA ALA A 15 3.93 29.43 12.75
C ALA A 15 5.20 30.21 13.15
N PRO A 16 5.14 31.53 13.42
CA PRO A 16 6.32 32.27 13.89
C PRO A 16 6.85 31.81 15.25
N LYS A 17 5.96 31.36 16.15
CA LYS A 17 6.34 30.87 17.50
C LYS A 17 7.13 29.56 17.44
N ILE A 18 6.91 28.77 16.39
CA ILE A 18 7.58 27.49 16.14
C ILE A 18 8.80 27.68 15.21
N GLY A 19 8.98 28.89 14.65
CA GLY A 19 10.08 29.18 13.73
C GLY A 19 9.86 28.62 12.32
N CYS A 20 8.60 28.44 11.89
CA CYS A 20 8.28 27.99 10.53
C CYS A 20 7.39 29.01 9.80
N THR A 21 7.28 28.85 8.48
CA THR A 21 6.37 29.70 7.70
C THR A 21 4.91 29.24 7.88
N PRO A 22 3.93 30.15 7.82
CA PRO A 22 2.50 29.79 7.87
C PRO A 22 2.13 28.72 6.84
N GLU A 23 2.73 28.77 5.65
CA GLU A 23 2.45 27.79 4.60
C GLU A 23 3.01 26.40 4.93
N THR A 24 4.19 26.33 5.55
CA THR A 24 4.73 25.06 6.08
C THR A 24 3.78 24.43 7.09
N LEU A 25 3.30 25.21 8.06
CA LEU A 25 2.39 24.72 9.09
C LEU A 25 1.02 24.32 8.50
N ARG A 26 0.53 25.05 7.51
CA ARG A 26 -0.69 24.70 6.76
C ARG A 26 -0.56 23.35 6.06
N VAL A 27 0.55 23.10 5.38
CA VAL A 27 0.80 21.82 4.70
C VAL A 27 0.83 20.67 5.71
N TRP A 28 1.47 20.86 6.86
CA TRP A 28 1.50 19.84 7.92
C TRP A 28 0.12 19.58 8.50
N TYR A 29 -0.67 20.63 8.74
CA TYR A 29 -2.05 20.52 9.22
C TYR A 29 -2.93 19.78 8.20
N GLN A 30 -2.80 20.09 6.91
CA GLN A 30 -3.51 19.39 5.84
C GLN A 30 -3.14 17.89 5.81
N LYS A 31 -1.84 17.56 5.90
CA LYS A 31 -1.36 16.17 5.99
C LYS A 31 -1.88 15.46 7.23
N TYR A 32 -1.98 16.15 8.36
CA TYR A 32 -2.54 15.60 9.60
C TYR A 32 -4.03 15.27 9.43
N LEU A 33 -4.82 16.19 8.85
CA LEU A 33 -6.23 15.94 8.55
C LEU A 33 -6.41 14.77 7.57
N ASP A 34 -5.55 14.66 6.56
CA ASP A 34 -5.58 13.54 5.62
C ASP A 34 -5.26 12.21 6.29
N LYS A 35 -4.34 12.19 7.27
CA LYS A 35 -4.06 10.99 8.10
C LYS A 35 -5.18 10.67 9.09
N GLN A 36 -5.99 11.66 9.48
CA GLN A 36 -7.15 11.45 10.34
C GLN A 36 -8.39 11.03 9.54
N ASN A 37 -8.38 11.23 8.21
CA ASN A 37 -9.48 10.81 7.35
C ASN A 37 -9.46 9.28 7.18
N PRO A 38 -10.42 8.54 7.77
CA PRO A 38 -10.43 7.07 7.76
C PRO A 38 -10.49 6.50 6.35
N VAL A 39 -11.09 7.22 5.39
CA VAL A 39 -11.18 6.78 3.99
C VAL A 39 -9.80 6.77 3.32
N LYS A 40 -8.99 7.82 3.51
CA LYS A 40 -7.64 7.89 2.92
C LYS A 40 -6.67 6.92 3.58
N VAL A 41 -6.78 6.72 4.90
CA VAL A 41 -5.98 5.74 5.64
C VAL A 41 -6.29 4.32 5.16
N GLN A 42 -7.58 3.98 5.00
CA GLN A 42 -7.99 2.69 4.47
C GLN A 42 -7.48 2.48 3.05
N GLN A 43 -7.58 3.47 2.18
CA GLN A 43 -7.06 3.38 0.80
C GLN A 43 -5.55 3.12 0.72
N LEU A 44 -4.74 3.72 1.60
CA LEU A 44 -3.30 3.45 1.66
C LEU A 44 -3.02 2.01 2.11
N SER A 45 -3.69 1.55 3.15
CA SER A 45 -3.60 0.17 3.64
C SER A 45 -4.06 -0.84 2.56
N ASP A 46 -5.12 -0.52 1.82
CA ASP A 46 -5.65 -1.37 0.76
C ASP A 46 -4.65 -1.49 -0.40
N GLN A 47 -3.96 -0.39 -0.77
CA GLN A 47 -2.91 -0.43 -1.80
C GLN A 47 -1.72 -1.30 -1.40
N GLU A 48 -1.30 -1.25 -0.14
CA GLU A 48 -0.24 -2.12 0.38
C GLU A 48 -0.67 -3.58 0.35
N ARG A 49 -1.92 -3.86 0.76
CA ARG A 49 -2.49 -5.21 0.72
C ARG A 49 -2.60 -5.74 -0.70
N ILE A 50 -3.03 -4.92 -1.66
CA ILE A 50 -3.12 -5.30 -3.07
C ILE A 50 -1.75 -5.69 -3.62
N LYS A 51 -0.72 -4.85 -3.41
CA LYS A 51 0.65 -5.16 -3.87
C LYS A 51 1.19 -6.47 -3.31
N GLN A 52 0.92 -6.73 -2.03
CA GLN A 52 1.31 -7.98 -1.39
C GLN A 52 0.59 -9.18 -2.03
N LEU A 53 -0.72 -9.08 -2.24
CA LEU A 53 -1.52 -10.12 -2.89
C LEU A 53 -1.09 -10.36 -4.34
N GLU A 54 -0.76 -9.32 -5.10
CA GLU A 54 -0.26 -9.46 -6.48
C GLU A 54 1.07 -10.21 -6.52
N ARG A 55 1.97 -9.96 -5.55
CA ARG A 55 3.24 -10.68 -5.42
C ARG A 55 3.01 -12.16 -5.11
N GLU A 56 2.18 -12.45 -4.11
CA GLU A 56 1.83 -13.82 -3.73
C GLU A 56 1.18 -14.58 -4.90
N ASN A 57 0.26 -13.93 -5.62
CA ASN A 57 -0.41 -14.55 -6.76
C ASN A 57 0.60 -14.91 -7.87
N LYS A 58 1.56 -14.03 -8.16
CA LYS A 58 2.62 -14.29 -9.14
C LYS A 58 3.52 -15.47 -8.72
N GLU A 59 3.86 -15.57 -7.44
CA GLU A 59 4.64 -16.70 -6.91
C GLU A 59 3.85 -18.01 -7.01
N LEU A 60 2.58 -18.00 -6.65
CA LEU A 60 1.68 -19.15 -6.79
C LEU A 60 1.50 -19.58 -8.25
N GLN A 61 1.37 -18.64 -9.18
CA GLN A 61 1.29 -18.94 -10.60
C GLN A 61 2.58 -19.62 -11.10
N ARG A 62 3.74 -19.12 -10.69
CA ARG A 62 5.03 -19.73 -11.02
C ARG A 62 5.16 -21.15 -10.46
N ALA A 63 4.77 -21.36 -9.20
CA ALA A 63 4.78 -22.68 -8.58
C ALA A 63 3.85 -23.66 -9.32
N ASN A 64 2.63 -23.23 -9.66
CA ASN A 64 1.69 -24.02 -10.44
C ASN A 64 2.24 -24.38 -11.83
N GLU A 65 2.96 -23.47 -12.48
CA GLU A 65 3.59 -23.78 -13.76
C GLU A 65 4.67 -24.85 -13.63
N ILE A 66 5.51 -24.79 -12.59
CA ILE A 66 6.52 -25.82 -12.31
C ILE A 66 5.84 -27.17 -12.06
N LEU A 67 4.80 -27.20 -11.25
CA LEU A 67 4.05 -28.43 -10.96
C LEU A 67 3.41 -29.02 -12.22
N ARG A 68 2.81 -28.19 -13.08
CA ARG A 68 2.24 -28.64 -14.37
C ARG A 68 3.32 -29.21 -15.29
N LYS A 69 4.47 -28.55 -15.39
CA LYS A 69 5.61 -29.04 -16.19
C LYS A 69 6.15 -30.36 -15.66
N ALA A 70 6.28 -30.48 -14.34
CA ALA A 70 6.70 -31.71 -13.68
C ALA A 70 5.69 -32.85 -13.95
N ALA A 71 4.39 -32.58 -13.78
CA ALA A 71 3.33 -33.56 -14.05
C ALA A 71 3.36 -34.03 -15.51
N ALA A 72 3.53 -33.11 -16.47
CA ALA A 72 3.65 -33.47 -17.89
C ALA A 72 4.90 -34.32 -18.17
N PHE A 73 6.04 -33.97 -17.55
CA PHE A 73 7.28 -34.73 -17.68
C PHE A 73 7.13 -36.17 -17.16
N PHE A 74 6.53 -36.34 -15.97
CA PHE A 74 6.31 -37.67 -15.39
C PHE A 74 5.30 -38.49 -16.19
N ALA A 75 4.21 -37.87 -16.68
CA ALA A 75 3.24 -38.57 -17.53
C ALA A 75 3.88 -39.09 -18.83
N GLN A 76 4.77 -38.32 -19.47
CA GLN A 76 5.50 -38.77 -20.65
C GLN A 76 6.45 -39.94 -20.32
N ALA A 77 7.17 -39.85 -19.20
CA ALA A 77 8.10 -40.89 -18.77
C ALA A 77 7.40 -42.22 -18.43
N GLU A 78 6.14 -42.18 -17.99
CA GLU A 78 5.32 -43.39 -17.78
C GLU A 78 4.93 -44.06 -19.11
N LEU A 79 4.65 -43.28 -20.15
CA LEU A 79 4.30 -43.81 -21.49
C LEU A 79 5.50 -44.45 -22.20
N ASP A 80 6.70 -43.91 -22.02
CA ASP A 80 7.93 -44.44 -22.63
C ASP A 80 8.49 -45.67 -21.90
N ARG A 81 7.84 -46.13 -20.82
CA ARG A 81 8.30 -47.28 -20.05
C ARG A 81 7.89 -48.58 -20.77
N PRO A 82 8.84 -49.50 -21.07
CA PRO A 82 8.48 -50.78 -21.65
C PRO A 82 7.60 -51.56 -20.67
N HIS A 83 6.37 -51.84 -21.07
CA HIS A 83 5.51 -52.79 -20.36
C HIS A 83 6.17 -54.16 -20.39
N LYS A 84 6.47 -54.70 -19.20
CA LYS A 84 6.97 -56.07 -19.03
C LYS A 84 5.83 -57.06 -19.02
#